data_AF-A0A3D2NN51-F1
#
_entry.id   AF-A0A3D2NN51-F1
#
_cell.length_a   1.000
_cell.length_b   1.000
_cell.length_c   1.000
_cell.angle_alpha   90.00
_cell.angle_beta   90.00
_cell.angle_gamma   90.00
#
_symmetry.space_group_name_H-M   'P 1'
#
loop_
_entity.id
_entity.type
_entity.pdbx_description
1 polymer ?
#
loop_
_entity_poly.entity_id
_entity_poly.type
_entity_poly.pdbx_seq_one_letter_code
_entity_poly.pdbx_strand_id
1 'polypeptide(L)' 'GGMFGLYFAVQPPTSYAEVMACDARAFNKFFHAMLDAGVYFAPSAFEAGFVSAAHTEADIAATIAAADAIFSVWK' A
#
# COMPACT_ATOMS: atom_id res chain seq x y z
N GLY A 1 -3.48 -10.46 -12.22
CA GLY A 1 -2.00 -10.56 -12.26
C GLY A 1 -1.46 -10.48 -10.85
N GLY A 2 -0.18 -10.78 -10.63
CA GLY A 2 0.42 -10.75 -9.28
C GLY A 2 0.98 -9.38 -8.86
N MET A 3 0.95 -8.38 -9.75
CA MET A 3 1.52 -7.06 -9.51
C MET A 3 0.44 -6.05 -9.12
N PHE A 4 0.70 -5.22 -8.11
CA PHE A 4 -0.18 -4.14 -7.66
C PHE A 4 0.62 -2.91 -7.21
N GLY A 5 -0.03 -1.77 -7.04
CA GLY A 5 0.60 -0.55 -6.55
C GLY A 5 -0.34 0.21 -5.61
N LEU A 6 0.23 1.05 -4.75
CA LEU A 6 -0.50 1.87 -3.80
C LEU A 6 -0.26 3.34 -4.13
N TYR A 7 -1.32 4.05 -4.50
CA TYR A 7 -1.26 5.47 -4.87
C TYR A 7 -2.16 6.27 -3.94
N PHE A 8 -1.55 7.14 -3.13
CA PHE A 8 -2.28 8.04 -2.24
C PHE A 8 -2.72 9.28 -3.03
N ALA A 9 -3.77 9.10 -3.82
CA ALA A 9 -4.37 10.10 -4.70
C ALA A 9 -5.89 9.86 -4.82
N VAL A 10 -6.62 10.90 -5.22
CA VAL A 10 -8.08 10.82 -5.43
C VAL A 10 -8.44 9.92 -6.62
N GLN A 11 -7.56 9.86 -7.61
CA GLN A 11 -7.72 9.05 -8.83
C GLN A 11 -6.44 8.26 -9.10
N PRO A 12 -6.53 7.06 -9.70
CA PRO A 12 -5.35 6.31 -10.13
C PRO A 12 -4.53 7.13 -11.14
N PRO A 13 -3.22 7.32 -10.90
CA PRO A 13 -2.37 8.08 -11.82
C PRO A 13 -2.15 7.29 -13.13
N THR A 14 -2.12 8.01 -14.25
CA THR A 14 -1.91 7.44 -15.60
C THR A 14 -0.64 7.96 -16.26
N SER A 15 0.06 8.88 -15.61
CA SER A 15 1.30 9.49 -16.08
C SER A 15 2.33 9.61 -14.95
N TYR A 16 3.61 9.68 -15.32
CA TYR A 16 4.70 9.90 -14.35
C TYR A 16 4.47 11.19 -13.54
N ALA A 17 4.00 12.26 -14.17
CA ALA A 17 3.72 13.52 -13.50
C ALA A 17 2.62 13.38 -12.43
N GLU A 18 1.59 12.58 -12.68
CA GLU A 18 0.53 12.28 -11.70
C GLU A 18 1.04 11.41 -10.55
N VAL A 19 1.93 10.44 -10.82
CA VAL A 19 2.57 9.66 -9.75
C VAL A 19 3.40 10.57 -8.84
N MET A 20 4.17 11.50 -9.41
CA MET A 20 4.95 12.48 -8.65
C MET A 20 4.09 13.45 -7.83
N ALA A 21 2.81 13.62 -8.18
CA ALA A 21 1.85 14.45 -7.46
C ALA A 21 1.09 13.71 -6.35
N CYS A 22 1.28 12.40 -6.20
CA CYS A 22 0.67 11.61 -5.12
C CYS A 22 1.19 12.05 -3.75
N ASP A 23 0.38 11.84 -2.70
CA ASP A 23 0.76 12.23 -1.33
C ASP A 23 1.80 11.26 -0.75
N ALA A 24 3.07 11.59 -0.97
CA ALA A 24 4.20 10.83 -0.45
C ALA A 24 4.26 10.79 1.09
N ARG A 25 3.71 11.79 1.79
CA ARG A 25 3.67 11.81 3.26
C ARG A 25 2.63 10.83 3.77
N ALA A 26 1.46 10.78 3.13
CA ALA A 26 0.44 9.78 3.43
C ALA A 26 0.95 8.36 3.15
N PHE A 27 1.64 8.14 2.02
CA PHE A 27 2.29 6.85 1.74
C PHE A 27 3.29 6.47 2.84
N ASN A 28 4.18 7.37 3.25
CA ASN A 28 5.18 7.08 4.27
C ASN A 28 4.52 6.72 5.63
N LYS A 29 3.48 7.47 6.03
CA LYS A 29 2.69 7.16 7.23
C LYS A 29 2.06 5.77 7.16
N PHE A 30 1.48 5.42 6.00
CA PHE A 30 0.82 4.13 5.79
C PHE A 30 1.83 2.99 5.80
N PHE A 31 2.95 3.16 5.10
CA PHE A 31 4.04 2.20 5.05
C PHE A 31 4.53 1.83 6.46
N HIS A 32 4.82 2.83 7.30
CA HIS A 32 5.26 2.57 8.66
C HIS A 32 4.17 1.95 9.53
N ALA A 33 2.92 2.38 9.40
CA ALA A 33 1.81 1.77 10.14
C ALA A 33 1.59 0.29 9.76
N MET A 34 1.68 -0.04 8.47
CA MET A 34 1.59 -1.42 7.99
C MET A 34 2.79 -2.26 8.44
N LEU A 35 4.00 -1.67 8.43
CA LEU A 35 5.20 -2.32 8.94
C LEU A 35 5.09 -2.66 10.43
N ASP A 36 4.60 -1.72 11.24
CA ASP A 36 4.34 -1.94 12.67
C ASP A 36 3.25 -3.01 12.90
N ALA A 37 2.30 -3.15 11.97
CA ALA A 37 1.29 -4.20 11.94
C ALA A 37 1.80 -5.55 11.38
N GLY A 38 3.08 -5.64 11.00
CA GLY A 38 3.72 -6.87 10.51
C GLY A 38 3.60 -7.10 9.00
N VAL A 39 3.13 -6.12 8.23
CA VAL A 39 3.02 -6.20 6.76
C VAL A 39 4.11 -5.34 6.12
N TYR A 40 5.06 -6.00 5.46
CA TYR A 40 6.18 -5.33 4.80
C TYR A 40 5.91 -5.10 3.31
N PHE A 41 5.66 -3.85 2.95
CA PHE A 41 5.61 -3.40 1.55
C PHE A 41 6.97 -2.91 1.05
N ALA A 42 7.08 -2.65 -0.25
CA ALA A 42 8.24 -1.94 -0.78
C ALA A 42 8.31 -0.52 -0.17
N PRO A 43 9.49 -0.05 0.28
CA PRO A 43 9.65 1.25 0.95
C PRO A 43 9.69 2.43 -0.04
N SER A 44 8.86 2.39 -1.09
CA SER A 44 8.79 3.40 -2.13
C SER A 44 7.39 3.50 -2.73
N ALA A 45 6.87 4.72 -2.85
CA ALA A 45 5.58 5.00 -3.49
C ALA A 45 5.59 4.77 -5.02
N PHE A 46 6.77 4.54 -5.60
CA PHE A 46 6.97 4.29 -7.02
C PHE A 46 7.15 2.80 -7.35
N GLU A 47 7.22 1.95 -6.32
CA GLU A 47 7.43 0.52 -6.46
C GLU A 47 6.12 -0.25 -6.60
N ALA A 48 6.21 -1.40 -7.25
CA ALA A 48 5.12 -2.34 -7.31
C ALA A 48 5.23 -3.39 -6.19
N GLY A 49 4.09 -3.73 -5.61
CA GLY A 49 3.94 -4.93 -4.78
C GLY A 49 3.76 -6.17 -5.66
N PHE A 50 4.22 -7.31 -5.17
CA PHE A 50 4.09 -8.60 -5.84
C PHE A 50 3.50 -9.64 -4.90
N VAL A 51 2.47 -10.33 -5.36
CA VAL A 51 1.90 -11.51 -4.69
C VAL A 51 2.59 -12.76 -5.23
N SER A 52 3.16 -13.56 -4.33
CA SER A 52 3.81 -14.83 -4.67
C SER A 52 2.84 -16.01 -4.48
N ALA A 53 3.16 -17.16 -5.07
CA ALA A 53 2.40 -18.40 -4.87
C ALA A 53 2.45 -18.94 -3.42
N ALA A 54 3.33 -18.39 -2.57
CA ALA A 54 3.39 -18.73 -1.15
C ALA A 54 2.36 -17.96 -0.31
N HIS A 55 1.82 -16.84 -0.82
CA HIS A 55 0.77 -16.11 -0.12
C HIS A 55 -0.55 -16.89 -0.18
N THR A 56 -1.17 -17.03 0.99
CA THR A 56 -2.48 -17.66 1.17
C THR A 56 -3.58 -16.61 1.19
N GLU A 57 -4.83 -17.05 1.05
CA GLU A 57 -5.99 -16.15 1.24
C GLU A 57 -6.02 -15.54 2.64
N ALA A 58 -5.53 -16.25 3.65
CA ALA A 58 -5.42 -15.75 5.01
C ALA A 58 -4.40 -14.60 5.13
N ASP A 59 -3.26 -14.68 4.43
CA ASP A 59 -2.26 -13.59 4.39
C ASP A 59 -2.85 -12.33 3.77
N ILE A 60 -3.63 -12.48 2.69
CA ILE A 60 -4.31 -11.37 2.02
C ILE A 60 -5.40 -10.78 2.92
N ALA A 61 -6.23 -11.62 3.55
CA ALA A 61 -7.28 -11.16 4.47
C ALA A 61 -6.70 -10.43 5.68
N ALA A 62 -5.60 -10.92 6.26
CA ALA A 62 -4.90 -10.27 7.36
C ALA A 62 -4.31 -8.91 6.94
N THR A 63 -3.73 -8.84 5.73
CA THR A 63 -3.20 -7.60 5.16
C THR A 63 -4.29 -6.55 4.97
N ILE A 64 -5.46 -6.94 4.46
CA ILE A 64 -6.61 -6.04 4.29
C ILE A 64 -7.14 -5.58 5.66
N ALA A 65 -7.31 -6.50 6.61
CA ALA A 65 -7.80 -6.16 7.94
C ALA A 65 -6.87 -5.18 8.68
N ALA A 66 -5.55 -5.33 8.52
CA ALA A 66 -4.57 -4.37 9.07
C ALA A 66 -4.73 -2.98 8.43
N ALA A 67 -4.86 -2.92 7.10
CA ALA A 67 -5.08 -1.66 6.39
C ALA A 67 -6.39 -0.99 6.81
N ASP A 68 -7.49 -1.74 6.91
CA ASP A 68 -8.79 -1.22 7.37
C ASP A 68 -8.71 -0.66 8.80
N ALA A 69 -8.04 -1.37 9.71
CA ALA A 69 -7.83 -0.90 11.07
C ALA A 69 -7.04 0.43 11.09
N ILE A 70 -5.99 0.55 10.28
CA ILE A 70 -5.19 1.77 10.15
C ILE A 70 -6.03 2.92 9.57
N PHE A 71 -6.83 2.65 8.54
CA PHE A 71 -7.69 3.67 7.93
C PHE A 71 -8.83 4.12 8.82
N SER A 72 -9.34 3.25 9.72
CA SER A 72 -10.42 3.59 10.66
C SER A 72 -10.05 4.71 11.64
N VAL A 73 -8.75 4.92 11.89
CA VAL A 73 -8.22 5.97 12.77
C VAL A 73 -7.40 7.03 12.02
N TRP A 74 -7.48 7.02 10.68
CA TRP A 74 -6.69 7.91 9.83
C TRP A 74 -7.12 9.37 10.00
N LYS A 75 -6.15 10.22 10.31
CA LYS A 75 -6.28 11.68 10.44
C LYS A 75 -5.23 12.36 9.60
#